data_AF-A0A843WP66-F1
#
_entry.id   AF-A0A843WP66-F1
#
_cell.length_a   1.000
_cell.length_b   1.000
_cell.length_c   1.000
_cell.angle_alpha   90.00
_cell.angle_beta   90.00
_cell.angle_gamma   90.00
#
_symmetry.space_group_name_H-M   'P 1'
#
loop_
_entity.id
_entity.type
_entity.pdbx_description
1 polymer ?
#
loop_
_entity_poly.entity_id
_entity_poly.type
_entity_poly.pdbx_seq_one_letter_code
_entity_poly.pdbx_strand_id
1 'polypeptide(L)'
;ISGSEGVFHTACPVLPGKLSDPEIGHLIQSRTHGTDMNFALMSIAQNEMVAPAVDGTLNVLKACSEAKVGRVILVSSTVAVAVNPNWPKDQIMDENCWSDKEFCKNSEKWYCFAKTIAEEKALNYGREARLDIVSVCPCLVLGPMLQPTVNASSFGLIQTLKGLLDPMENMFLHLVDVRDVADALLLAYEKPEAAGRYICCSHGIKLHNFVDKLRNMYPNFKYRTTFIEVEELDNRLSSEKLKKLGWKERTLDECIADSVEHLIKTGGKRRKAWKLKAVWAKKMTQMI
;
A
#
# COMPACT_ATOMS: atom_id res chain seq x y z
N ILE A 1 18.69 -6.97 -16.04
CA ILE A 1 18.90 -7.88 -14.89
C ILE A 1 20.22 -8.63 -14.97
N SER A 2 20.76 -8.92 -16.18
CA SER A 2 22.11 -9.50 -16.30
C SER A 2 23.17 -8.66 -15.56
N GLY A 3 23.98 -9.30 -14.71
CA GLY A 3 25.01 -8.66 -13.88
C GLY A 3 24.51 -8.03 -12.57
N SER A 4 23.22 -8.16 -12.22
CA SER A 4 22.68 -7.65 -10.95
C SER A 4 22.84 -8.67 -9.82
N GLU A 5 23.39 -8.24 -8.69
CA GLU A 5 23.49 -9.06 -7.47
C GLU A 5 22.13 -9.20 -6.76
N GLY A 6 21.25 -8.22 -6.94
CA GLY A 6 19.94 -8.14 -6.30
C GLY A 6 18.85 -7.54 -7.17
N VAL A 7 17.60 -7.94 -6.93
CA VAL A 7 16.42 -7.36 -7.56
C VAL A 7 15.37 -7.04 -6.52
N PHE A 8 14.83 -5.81 -6.55
CA PHE A 8 13.64 -5.43 -5.79
C PHE A 8 12.43 -5.48 -6.72
N HIS A 9 11.44 -6.30 -6.40
CA HIS A 9 10.25 -6.50 -7.23
C HIS A 9 8.99 -6.18 -6.45
N THR A 10 8.16 -5.29 -6.97
CA THR A 10 6.85 -4.98 -6.40
C THR A 10 5.77 -5.73 -7.15
N ALA A 11 5.12 -6.71 -6.51
CA ALA A 11 3.99 -7.44 -7.08
C ALA A 11 2.71 -6.59 -7.05
N CYS A 12 2.72 -5.41 -7.68
CA CYS A 12 1.58 -4.50 -7.75
C CYS A 12 1.10 -4.40 -9.20
N PRO A 13 -0.20 -4.61 -9.49
CA PRO A 13 -0.74 -4.33 -10.80
C PRO A 13 -0.60 -2.83 -11.10
N VAL A 14 0.04 -2.51 -12.22
CA VAL A 14 0.08 -1.13 -12.73
C VAL A 14 -1.26 -0.89 -13.41
N LEU A 15 -2.10 -0.06 -12.80
CA LEU A 15 -3.38 0.30 -13.42
C LEU A 15 -3.11 1.06 -14.72
N PRO A 16 -3.72 0.65 -15.84
CA PRO A 16 -3.64 1.39 -17.08
C PRO A 16 -4.51 2.66 -16.96
N GLY A 17 -3.94 3.71 -16.37
CA GLY A 17 -4.61 4.98 -16.19
C GLY A 17 -3.92 5.83 -15.13
N LYS A 18 -3.65 7.10 -15.41
CA LYS A 18 -3.13 8.00 -14.38
C LYS A 18 -4.22 8.18 -13.34
N LEU A 19 -3.96 7.85 -12.08
CA LEU A 19 -4.78 8.25 -10.91
C LEU A 19 -4.99 9.78 -10.79
N SER A 20 -4.38 10.58 -11.68
CA SER A 20 -4.62 12.01 -11.84
C SER A 20 -5.77 12.36 -12.80
N ASP A 21 -6.40 11.37 -13.45
CA ASP A 21 -7.53 11.59 -14.34
C ASP A 21 -8.82 11.79 -13.51
N PRO A 22 -9.47 12.98 -13.60
CA PRO A 22 -10.74 13.23 -12.93
C PRO A 22 -11.82 12.22 -13.29
N GLU A 23 -11.79 11.63 -14.50
CA GLU A 23 -12.76 10.62 -14.91
C GLU A 23 -12.51 9.27 -14.22
N ILE A 24 -11.25 8.89 -13.99
CA ILE A 24 -10.92 7.70 -13.18
C ILE A 24 -11.32 7.95 -11.72
N GLY A 25 -11.11 9.18 -11.20
CA GLY A 25 -11.62 9.59 -9.90
C GLY A 25 -13.15 9.52 -9.79
N HIS A 26 -13.87 9.88 -10.86
CA HIS A 26 -15.33 9.76 -10.96
C HIS A 26 -15.81 8.33 -11.18
N LEU A 27 -15.05 7.47 -11.86
CA LEU A 27 -15.32 6.04 -12.00
C LEU A 27 -15.13 5.29 -10.67
N ILE A 28 -14.11 5.67 -9.90
CA ILE A 28 -13.92 5.20 -8.52
C ILE A 28 -15.08 5.69 -7.66
N GLN A 29 -15.39 7.00 -7.67
CA GLN A 29 -16.53 7.55 -6.89
C GLN A 29 -17.90 7.01 -7.30
N SER A 30 -18.14 6.72 -8.58
CA SER A 30 -19.44 6.22 -9.05
C SER A 30 -19.63 4.72 -8.82
N ARG A 31 -18.54 3.95 -8.68
CA ARG A 31 -18.57 2.53 -8.29
C ARG A 31 -18.53 2.33 -6.78
N THR A 32 -18.00 3.28 -6.01
CA THR A 32 -18.03 3.27 -4.55
C THR A 32 -19.29 4.00 -4.05
N HIS A 33 -20.36 3.25 -3.79
CA HIS A 33 -21.30 3.72 -2.77
C HIS A 33 -20.50 3.77 -1.46
N GLY A 34 -20.18 4.98 -1.00
CA GLY A 34 -19.08 5.23 -0.05
C GLY A 34 -19.19 4.46 1.26
N THR A 35 -18.03 4.12 1.84
CA THR A 35 -17.76 3.97 3.30
C THR A 35 -16.29 3.64 3.62
N ASP A 36 -15.47 3.20 2.65
CA ASP A 36 -14.17 2.56 2.98
C ASP A 36 -12.96 3.14 2.21
N MET A 37 -11.91 3.55 2.95
CA MET A 37 -10.62 4.03 2.42
C MET A 37 -9.88 2.99 1.57
N ASN A 38 -10.14 1.69 1.77
CA ASN A 38 -9.51 0.61 1.02
C ASN A 38 -10.23 0.26 -0.29
N PHE A 39 -11.46 0.74 -0.50
CA PHE A 39 -12.33 0.21 -1.55
C PHE A 39 -11.85 0.50 -2.97
N ALA A 40 -11.20 1.65 -3.21
CA ALA A 40 -10.75 2.03 -4.56
C ALA A 40 -9.72 1.04 -5.15
N LEU A 41 -8.88 0.41 -4.31
CA LEU A 41 -7.98 -0.66 -4.72
C LEU A 41 -8.65 -2.04 -4.69
N MET A 42 -9.65 -2.24 -3.84
CA MET A 42 -10.35 -3.53 -3.72
C MET A 42 -11.38 -3.75 -4.84
N SER A 43 -11.90 -2.69 -5.46
CA SER A 43 -12.95 -2.76 -6.49
C SER A 43 -12.45 -2.85 -7.94
N ILE A 44 -11.15 -3.10 -8.13
CA ILE A 44 -10.55 -3.23 -9.46
C ILE A 44 -10.84 -4.62 -10.00
N ALA A 45 -11.20 -4.70 -11.29
CA ALA A 45 -11.62 -5.95 -11.90
C ALA A 45 -10.57 -7.06 -11.70
N GLN A 46 -11.05 -8.27 -11.40
CA GLN A 46 -10.21 -9.45 -11.18
C GLN A 46 -9.08 -9.60 -12.22
N ASN A 47 -9.40 -9.42 -13.51
CA ASN A 47 -8.44 -9.56 -14.61
C ASN A 47 -7.34 -8.49 -14.61
N GLU A 48 -7.63 -7.29 -14.12
CA GLU A 48 -6.66 -6.18 -14.07
C GLU A 48 -5.76 -6.27 -12.84
N MET A 49 -6.12 -7.09 -11.83
CA MET A 49 -5.35 -7.24 -10.60
C MET A 49 -4.57 -8.55 -10.53
N VAL A 50 -5.25 -9.68 -10.76
CA VAL A 50 -4.70 -11.01 -10.42
C VAL A 50 -3.64 -11.44 -11.42
N ALA A 51 -3.96 -11.46 -12.72
CA ALA A 51 -3.01 -11.90 -13.74
C ALA A 51 -1.75 -11.01 -13.80
N PRO A 52 -1.84 -9.66 -13.81
CA PRO A 52 -0.65 -8.82 -13.80
C PRO A 52 0.23 -9.02 -12.56
N ALA A 53 -0.37 -9.18 -11.38
CA ALA A 53 0.39 -9.41 -10.15
C ALA A 53 1.09 -10.77 -10.15
N VAL A 54 0.41 -11.83 -10.57
CA VAL A 54 0.94 -13.19 -10.55
C VAL A 54 1.93 -13.43 -11.68
N ASP A 55 1.51 -13.19 -12.93
CA ASP A 55 2.31 -13.48 -14.11
C ASP A 55 3.50 -12.53 -14.20
N GLY A 56 3.29 -11.25 -13.86
CA GLY A 56 4.37 -10.27 -13.77
C GLY A 56 5.44 -10.70 -12.78
N THR A 57 5.04 -11.21 -11.61
CA THR A 57 5.98 -11.74 -10.61
C THR A 57 6.74 -12.95 -11.12
N LEU A 58 6.04 -13.95 -11.67
CA LEU A 58 6.69 -15.14 -12.21
C LEU A 58 7.65 -14.82 -13.37
N ASN A 59 7.30 -13.86 -14.23
CA ASN A 59 8.16 -13.42 -15.32
C ASN A 59 9.46 -12.79 -14.81
N VAL A 60 9.37 -11.92 -13.80
CA VAL A 60 10.57 -11.33 -13.17
C VAL A 60 11.43 -12.41 -12.51
N LEU A 61 10.83 -13.36 -11.79
CA LEU A 61 11.58 -14.43 -11.13
C LEU A 61 12.28 -15.36 -12.13
N LYS A 62 11.62 -15.72 -13.23
CA LYS A 62 12.25 -16.47 -14.33
C LYS A 62 13.45 -15.74 -14.90
N ALA A 63 13.30 -14.44 -15.18
CA ALA A 63 14.40 -13.62 -15.69
C ALA A 63 15.55 -13.48 -14.66
N CYS A 64 15.24 -13.46 -13.36
CA CYS A 64 16.25 -13.46 -12.28
C CYS A 64 17.03 -14.78 -12.25
N SER A 65 16.35 -15.93 -12.36
CA SER A 65 17.00 -17.24 -12.43
C SER A 65 17.91 -17.37 -13.66
N GLU A 66 17.43 -16.93 -14.83
CA GLU A 66 18.23 -16.92 -16.07
C GLU A 66 19.46 -16.03 -15.95
N ALA A 67 19.31 -14.86 -15.30
CA ALA A 67 20.39 -13.92 -15.04
C ALA A 67 21.30 -14.31 -13.85
N LYS A 68 20.98 -15.40 -13.13
CA LYS A 68 21.69 -15.85 -11.92
C LYS A 68 21.80 -14.77 -10.83
N VAL A 69 20.71 -14.02 -10.62
CA VAL A 69 20.62 -13.03 -9.55
C VAL A 69 20.81 -13.72 -8.20
N GLY A 70 21.57 -13.07 -7.30
CA GLY A 70 21.86 -13.63 -5.97
C GLY A 70 20.63 -13.66 -5.06
N ARG A 71 19.89 -12.55 -4.98
CA ARG A 71 18.70 -12.41 -4.12
C ARG A 71 17.61 -11.54 -4.74
N VAL A 72 16.35 -11.93 -4.56
CA VAL A 72 15.18 -11.12 -4.91
C VAL A 72 14.44 -10.69 -3.65
N ILE A 73 14.22 -9.38 -3.50
CA ILE A 73 13.36 -8.81 -2.48
C ILE A 73 11.99 -8.54 -3.09
N LEU A 74 11.00 -9.33 -2.67
CA LEU A 74 9.62 -9.21 -3.08
C LEU A 74 8.87 -8.25 -2.15
N VAL A 75 8.25 -7.22 -2.70
CA VAL A 75 7.33 -6.34 -1.96
C VAL A 75 5.91 -6.89 -2.08
N SER A 76 5.51 -7.65 -1.05
CA SER A 76 4.14 -8.15 -0.86
C SER A 76 3.29 -7.07 -0.17
N SER A 77 2.46 -7.44 0.81
CA SER A 77 1.67 -6.54 1.66
C SER A 77 1.11 -7.31 2.86
N THR A 78 0.80 -6.62 3.95
CA THR A 78 0.08 -7.22 5.09
C THR A 78 -1.30 -7.74 4.73
N VAL A 79 -1.89 -7.34 3.59
CA VAL A 79 -3.15 -7.96 3.11
C VAL A 79 -2.99 -9.42 2.68
N ALA A 80 -1.75 -9.91 2.51
CA ALA A 80 -1.44 -11.33 2.32
C ALA A 80 -1.23 -12.09 3.64
N VAL A 81 -1.31 -11.39 4.77
CA VAL A 81 -1.17 -11.92 6.13
C VAL A 81 -2.50 -11.85 6.88
N ALA A 82 -3.18 -10.70 6.82
CA ALA A 82 -4.18 -10.31 7.81
C ALA A 82 -5.64 -10.40 7.36
N VAL A 83 -5.94 -11.02 6.22
CA VAL A 83 -7.33 -11.15 5.74
C VAL A 83 -7.82 -12.57 5.99
N ASN A 84 -8.22 -12.85 7.23
CA ASN A 84 -8.73 -14.15 7.64
C ASN A 84 -9.92 -13.95 8.61
N PRO A 85 -11.17 -14.25 8.19
CA PRO A 85 -12.38 -14.04 9.00
C PRO A 85 -12.44 -14.92 10.25
N ASN A 86 -11.70 -16.02 10.26
CA ASN A 86 -11.70 -17.01 11.34
C ASN A 86 -10.53 -16.83 12.32
N TRP A 87 -9.78 -15.72 12.21
CA TRP A 87 -8.64 -15.49 13.08
C TRP A 87 -9.09 -15.12 14.51
N PRO A 88 -8.48 -15.70 15.57
CA PRO A 88 -8.81 -15.34 16.95
C PRO A 88 -8.50 -13.86 17.25
N LYS A 89 -9.48 -13.14 17.81
CA LYS A 89 -9.41 -11.68 18.04
C LYS A 89 -8.27 -11.25 18.99
N ASP A 90 -7.81 -12.14 19.86
CA ASP A 90 -6.76 -11.89 20.84
C ASP A 90 -5.36 -12.30 20.37
N GLN A 91 -5.24 -12.96 19.21
CA GLN A 91 -3.99 -13.50 18.72
C GLN A 91 -3.25 -12.52 17.80
N ILE A 92 -1.99 -12.23 18.14
CA ILE A 92 -1.09 -11.44 17.29
C ILE A 92 -0.70 -12.27 16.07
N MET A 93 -0.82 -11.66 14.89
CA MET A 93 -0.37 -12.23 13.62
C MET A 93 1.11 -11.94 13.37
N ASP A 94 1.83 -12.97 12.94
CA ASP A 94 3.24 -12.92 12.56
C ASP A 94 3.44 -13.37 11.09
N GLU A 95 4.70 -13.51 10.68
CA GLU A 95 5.07 -13.91 9.32
C GLU A 95 4.58 -15.30 8.88
N ASN A 96 4.17 -16.16 9.81
CA ASN A 96 3.63 -17.49 9.52
C ASN A 96 2.15 -17.45 9.13
N CYS A 97 1.48 -16.33 9.37
CA CYS A 97 0.06 -16.15 9.10
C CYS A 97 -0.19 -15.84 7.61
N TRP A 98 -1.27 -16.38 7.05
CA TRP A 98 -1.67 -16.14 5.67
C TRP A 98 -3.14 -15.73 5.60
N SER A 99 -3.45 -14.85 4.65
CA SER A 99 -4.82 -14.50 4.31
C SER A 99 -5.57 -15.69 3.71
N ASP A 100 -6.86 -15.79 4.03
CA ASP A 100 -7.75 -16.80 3.48
C ASP A 100 -8.09 -16.43 2.02
N LYS A 101 -7.54 -17.22 1.09
CA LYS A 101 -7.70 -17.03 -0.35
C LYS A 101 -9.16 -17.19 -0.80
N GLU A 102 -9.88 -18.15 -0.23
CA GLU A 102 -11.28 -18.39 -0.61
C GLU A 102 -12.18 -17.28 -0.09
N PHE A 103 -11.96 -16.81 1.14
CA PHE A 103 -12.65 -15.62 1.65
C PHE A 103 -12.35 -14.39 0.79
N CYS A 104 -11.07 -14.12 0.48
CA CYS A 104 -10.72 -12.97 -0.35
C CYS A 104 -11.39 -13.02 -1.74
N LYS A 105 -11.48 -14.22 -2.33
CA LYS A 105 -12.12 -14.42 -3.63
C LYS A 105 -13.64 -14.27 -3.55
N ASN A 106 -14.27 -14.91 -2.57
CA ASN A 106 -15.74 -14.93 -2.42
C ASN A 106 -16.29 -13.56 -1.99
N SER A 107 -15.49 -12.76 -1.27
CA SER A 107 -15.81 -11.38 -0.90
C SER A 107 -15.30 -10.34 -1.90
N GLU A 108 -14.87 -10.76 -3.09
CA GLU A 108 -14.38 -9.88 -4.16
C GLU A 108 -13.22 -8.94 -3.75
N LYS A 109 -12.45 -9.32 -2.73
CA LYS A 109 -11.25 -8.59 -2.27
C LYS A 109 -10.06 -8.93 -3.18
N TRP A 110 -10.16 -8.56 -4.45
CA TRP A 110 -9.23 -8.98 -5.51
C TRP A 110 -7.79 -8.55 -5.27
N TYR A 111 -7.56 -7.38 -4.67
CA TYR A 111 -6.20 -6.94 -4.29
C TYR A 111 -5.57 -7.88 -3.25
N CYS A 112 -6.31 -8.24 -2.20
CA CYS A 112 -5.85 -9.16 -1.16
C CYS A 112 -5.57 -10.53 -1.75
N PHE A 113 -6.48 -11.03 -2.58
CA PHE A 113 -6.33 -12.30 -3.29
C PHE A 113 -5.09 -12.31 -4.19
N ALA A 114 -4.92 -11.28 -5.03
CA ALA A 114 -3.80 -11.15 -5.95
C ALA A 114 -2.45 -11.10 -5.21
N LYS A 115 -2.34 -10.30 -4.15
CA LYS A 115 -1.13 -10.22 -3.31
C LYS A 115 -0.80 -11.54 -2.65
N THR A 116 -1.81 -12.22 -2.10
CA THR A 116 -1.64 -13.52 -1.42
C THR A 116 -1.13 -14.58 -2.39
N ILE A 117 -1.74 -14.72 -3.57
CA ILE A 117 -1.33 -15.72 -4.57
C ILE A 117 0.02 -15.38 -5.20
N ALA A 118 0.29 -14.10 -5.50
CA ALA A 118 1.57 -13.70 -6.07
C ALA A 118 2.73 -13.99 -5.11
N GLU A 119 2.56 -13.72 -3.81
CA GLU A 119 3.56 -14.03 -2.79
C GLU A 119 3.74 -15.54 -2.60
N GLU A 120 2.66 -16.29 -2.45
CA GLU A 120 2.71 -17.76 -2.32
C GLU A 120 3.45 -18.41 -3.50
N LYS A 121 3.08 -18.02 -4.74
CA LYS A 121 3.73 -18.52 -5.96
C LYS A 121 5.19 -18.10 -6.06
N ALA A 122 5.53 -16.88 -5.65
CA ALA A 122 6.92 -16.43 -5.64
C ALA A 122 7.77 -17.26 -4.68
N LEU A 123 7.32 -17.46 -3.44
CA LEU A 123 8.05 -18.26 -2.46
C LEU A 123 8.16 -19.74 -2.88
N ASN A 124 7.12 -20.30 -3.50
CA ASN A 124 7.18 -21.65 -4.09
C ASN A 124 8.23 -21.73 -5.20
N TYR A 125 8.21 -20.78 -6.13
CA TYR A 125 9.18 -20.71 -7.22
C TYR A 125 10.61 -20.62 -6.69
N GLY A 126 10.87 -19.79 -5.68
CA GLY A 126 12.20 -19.68 -5.05
C GLY A 126 12.72 -21.00 -4.52
N ARG A 127 11.85 -21.79 -3.86
CA ARG A 127 12.21 -23.13 -3.37
C ARG A 127 12.54 -24.11 -4.49
N GLU A 128 11.77 -24.09 -5.57
CA GLU A 128 11.95 -25.01 -6.71
C GLU A 128 13.18 -24.64 -7.55
N ALA A 129 13.35 -23.35 -7.85
CA ALA A 129 14.43 -22.83 -8.70
C ALA A 129 15.74 -22.59 -7.94
N ARG A 130 15.75 -22.77 -6.60
CA ARG A 130 16.86 -22.41 -5.70
C ARG A 130 17.28 -20.94 -5.83
N LEU A 131 16.30 -20.07 -6.04
CA LEU A 131 16.47 -18.62 -6.06
C LEU A 131 16.17 -18.08 -4.67
N ASP A 132 17.08 -17.31 -4.09
CA ASP A 132 16.87 -16.69 -2.79
C ASP A 132 15.84 -15.56 -2.90
N ILE A 133 14.69 -15.74 -2.24
CA ILE A 133 13.58 -14.79 -2.26
C ILE A 133 13.21 -14.46 -0.82
N VAL A 134 13.28 -13.17 -0.49
CA VAL A 134 12.81 -12.62 0.78
C VAL A 134 11.61 -11.72 0.48
N SER A 135 10.51 -11.93 1.21
CA SER A 135 9.30 -11.12 1.07
C SER A 135 9.22 -10.09 2.20
N VAL A 136 8.92 -8.84 1.85
CA VAL A 136 8.59 -7.78 2.80
C VAL A 136 7.12 -7.41 2.60
N CYS A 137 6.35 -7.46 3.68
CA CYS A 137 4.91 -7.24 3.75
C CYS A 137 4.62 -5.90 4.44
N PRO A 138 4.69 -4.76 3.71
CA PRO A 138 4.32 -3.46 4.28
C PRO A 138 2.81 -3.34 4.49
N CYS A 139 2.42 -2.60 5.54
CA CYS A 139 1.04 -2.17 5.78
C CYS A 139 0.70 -0.88 5.00
N LEU A 140 -0.24 -0.06 5.47
CA LEU A 140 -0.60 1.18 4.81
C LEU A 140 0.58 2.16 4.84
N VAL A 141 1.20 2.36 3.68
CA VAL A 141 2.40 3.18 3.54
C VAL A 141 2.05 4.66 3.39
N LEU A 142 2.47 5.48 4.33
CA LEU A 142 2.41 6.94 4.26
C LEU A 142 3.83 7.53 4.20
N GLY A 143 3.95 8.81 3.87
CA GLY A 143 5.22 9.53 3.85
C GLY A 143 5.37 10.46 2.65
N PRO A 144 6.51 11.17 2.56
CA PRO A 144 6.79 12.08 1.44
C PRO A 144 6.94 11.29 0.13
N MET A 145 6.32 11.79 -0.95
CA MET A 145 6.35 11.13 -2.26
C MET A 145 7.47 11.70 -3.14
N LEU A 146 8.24 10.84 -3.81
CA LEU A 146 9.20 11.27 -4.83
C LEU A 146 8.53 11.45 -6.19
N GLN A 147 7.49 10.66 -6.46
CA GLN A 147 6.77 10.67 -7.72
C GLN A 147 5.78 11.86 -7.81
N PRO A 148 5.51 12.39 -9.02
CA PRO A 148 4.60 13.52 -9.22
C PRO A 148 3.12 13.13 -9.16
N THR A 149 2.78 11.85 -9.10
CA THR A 149 1.40 11.34 -9.02
C THR A 149 1.09 10.89 -7.60
N VAL A 150 -0.14 11.13 -7.14
CA VAL A 150 -0.57 10.64 -5.83
C VAL A 150 -0.81 9.13 -5.95
N ASN A 151 -0.23 8.34 -5.05
CA ASN A 151 -0.52 6.92 -4.93
C ASN A 151 -1.81 6.68 -4.12
N ALA A 152 -2.32 5.45 -4.12
CA ALA A 152 -3.60 5.13 -3.47
C ALA A 152 -3.62 5.42 -1.95
N SER A 153 -2.55 5.08 -1.22
CA SER A 153 -2.50 5.32 0.23
C SER A 153 -2.49 6.81 0.59
N SER A 154 -1.71 7.61 -0.15
CA SER A 154 -1.70 9.06 0.00
C SER A 154 -3.03 9.69 -0.47
N PHE A 155 -3.72 9.07 -1.44
CA PHE A 155 -5.06 9.50 -1.84
C PHE A 155 -6.07 9.34 -0.71
N GLY A 156 -6.04 8.21 0.00
CA GLY A 156 -6.86 7.99 1.20
C GLY A 156 -6.62 9.09 2.25
N LEU A 157 -5.35 9.40 2.55
CA LEU A 157 -5.01 10.52 3.44
C LEU A 157 -5.59 11.87 2.96
N ILE A 158 -5.51 12.17 1.66
CA ILE A 158 -6.10 13.40 1.09
C ILE A 158 -7.62 13.41 1.28
N GLN A 159 -8.30 12.28 1.09
CA GLN A 159 -9.75 12.18 1.28
C GLN A 159 -10.12 12.43 2.75
N THR A 160 -9.35 11.89 3.70
CA THR A 160 -9.52 12.15 5.13
C THR A 160 -9.32 13.63 5.47
N LEU A 161 -8.22 14.26 5.01
CA LEU A 161 -7.93 15.68 5.24
C LEU A 161 -8.99 16.62 4.64
N LYS A 162 -9.68 16.18 3.58
CA LYS A 162 -10.72 16.98 2.91
C LYS A 162 -12.14 16.63 3.38
N GLY A 163 -12.30 15.62 4.23
CA GLY A 163 -13.60 15.18 4.74
C GLY A 163 -14.50 14.65 3.63
N LEU A 164 -13.92 13.92 2.67
CA LEU A 164 -14.61 13.35 1.52
C LEU A 164 -15.20 11.95 1.80
N LEU A 165 -14.94 11.40 2.99
CA LEU A 165 -15.44 10.10 3.44
C LEU A 165 -16.42 10.36 4.58
N ASP A 166 -17.69 10.04 4.38
CA ASP A 166 -18.77 10.24 5.37
C ASP A 166 -19.96 9.31 5.04
N PRO A 167 -20.37 8.42 5.96
CA PRO A 167 -19.69 8.05 7.20
C PRO A 167 -18.38 7.27 6.94
N MET A 168 -17.49 7.22 7.94
CA MET A 168 -16.28 6.39 7.88
C MET A 168 -16.42 5.14 8.75
N GLU A 169 -16.00 3.98 8.24
CA GLU A 169 -15.89 2.76 9.06
C GLU A 169 -14.72 2.88 10.04
N ASN A 170 -14.98 2.65 11.34
CA ASN A 170 -14.00 2.83 12.41
C ASN A 170 -13.00 1.67 12.52
N MET A 171 -12.32 1.38 11.42
CA MET A 171 -11.40 0.26 11.31
C MET A 171 -10.05 0.52 11.99
N PHE A 172 -9.37 -0.56 12.38
CA PHE A 172 -8.00 -0.50 12.86
C PHE A 172 -7.01 -0.37 11.69
N LEU A 173 -6.21 0.71 11.70
CA LEU A 173 -5.21 1.00 10.69
C LEU A 173 -3.83 0.54 11.15
N HIS A 174 -3.13 -0.15 10.24
CA HIS A 174 -1.72 -0.46 10.36
C HIS A 174 -0.94 0.45 9.42
N LEU A 175 0.01 1.23 9.94
CA LEU A 175 0.72 2.28 9.23
C LEU A 175 2.24 2.08 9.29
N VAL A 176 2.91 2.51 8.23
CA VAL A 176 4.38 2.54 8.17
C VAL A 176 4.85 3.72 7.30
N ASP A 177 5.97 4.33 7.65
CA ASP A 177 6.58 5.37 6.82
C ASP A 177 7.25 4.74 5.59
N VAL A 178 7.11 5.36 4.41
CA VAL A 178 7.71 4.92 3.15
C VAL A 178 9.23 4.80 3.23
N ARG A 179 9.88 5.64 4.04
CA ARG A 179 11.33 5.58 4.29
C ARG A 179 11.67 4.38 5.15
N ASP A 180 10.85 4.07 6.15
CA ASP A 180 11.04 2.85 6.96
C ASP A 180 10.84 1.60 6.10
N VAL A 181 9.93 1.62 5.11
CA VAL A 181 9.80 0.54 4.12
C VAL A 181 11.06 0.41 3.26
N ALA A 182 11.62 1.53 2.78
CA ALA A 182 12.88 1.50 2.02
C ALA A 182 14.04 0.94 2.86
N ASP A 183 14.15 1.36 4.12
CA ASP A 183 15.14 0.86 5.09
C ASP A 183 14.95 -0.66 5.33
N ALA A 184 13.70 -1.12 5.46
CA ALA A 184 13.38 -2.55 5.61
C ALA A 184 13.77 -3.38 4.39
N LEU A 185 13.48 -2.89 3.18
CA LEU A 185 13.85 -3.54 1.94
C LEU A 185 15.37 -3.66 1.82
N LEU A 186 16.09 -2.58 2.12
CA LEU A 186 17.56 -2.59 2.10
C LEU A 186 18.13 -3.59 3.12
N LEU A 187 17.61 -3.60 4.35
CA LEU A 187 18.04 -4.55 5.38
C LEU A 187 17.79 -6.01 4.96
N ALA A 188 16.62 -6.31 4.39
CA ALA A 188 16.29 -7.63 3.89
C ALA A 188 17.23 -8.08 2.74
N TYR A 189 17.72 -7.12 1.95
CA TYR A 189 18.71 -7.38 0.91
C TYR A 189 20.10 -7.64 1.49
N GLU A 190 20.61 -6.72 2.31
CA GLU A 190 22.00 -6.70 2.75
C GLU A 190 22.34 -7.76 3.80
N LYS A 191 21.38 -8.17 4.64
CA LYS A 191 21.62 -9.12 5.73
C LYS A 191 21.61 -10.56 5.21
N PRO A 192 22.74 -11.30 5.20
CA PRO A 192 22.76 -12.66 4.68
C PRO A 192 21.77 -13.60 5.39
N GLU A 193 21.55 -13.38 6.69
CA GLU A 193 20.62 -14.12 7.53
C GLU A 193 19.12 -13.81 7.28
N ALA A 194 18.81 -12.80 6.46
CA ALA A 194 17.43 -12.48 6.12
C ALA A 194 16.81 -13.60 5.27
N ALA A 195 15.67 -14.15 5.71
CA ALA A 195 15.01 -15.26 5.04
C ALA A 195 13.49 -15.27 5.27
N GLY A 196 12.75 -15.77 4.27
CA GLY A 196 11.30 -15.91 4.33
C GLY A 196 10.57 -14.58 4.24
N ARG A 197 9.53 -14.38 5.06
CA ARG A 197 8.69 -13.17 5.06
C ARG A 197 9.12 -12.22 6.18
N TYR A 198 8.80 -10.94 6.06
CA TYR A 198 8.97 -9.90 7.08
C TYR A 198 7.77 -8.96 7.07
N ILE A 199 7.06 -8.83 8.19
CA ILE A 199 6.01 -7.83 8.32
C ILE A 199 6.66 -6.46 8.59
N CYS A 200 6.30 -5.46 7.79
CA CYS A 200 6.80 -4.09 7.91
C CYS A 200 5.65 -3.16 8.31
N CYS A 201 5.41 -3.07 9.61
CA CYS A 201 4.36 -2.28 10.22
C CYS A 201 4.87 -1.65 11.51
N SER A 202 4.84 -0.33 11.61
CA SER A 202 5.38 0.38 12.78
C SER A 202 4.29 0.81 13.76
N HIS A 203 3.10 1.16 13.27
CA HIS A 203 2.05 1.75 14.10
C HIS A 203 0.69 1.10 13.86
N GLY A 204 -0.08 0.92 14.94
CA GLY A 204 -1.48 0.50 14.92
C GLY A 204 -2.36 1.57 15.57
N ILE A 205 -3.41 2.02 14.90
CA ILE A 205 -4.29 3.08 15.40
C ILE A 205 -5.72 2.92 14.86
N LYS A 206 -6.73 3.12 15.71
CA LYS A 206 -8.14 3.21 15.26
C LYS A 206 -8.34 4.43 14.36
N LEU A 207 -9.18 4.32 13.34
CA LEU A 207 -9.41 5.40 12.39
C LEU A 207 -9.85 6.71 13.08
N HIS A 208 -10.75 6.64 14.07
CA HIS A 208 -11.17 7.85 14.80
C HIS A 208 -10.00 8.54 15.51
N ASN A 209 -9.14 7.77 16.19
CA ASN A 209 -7.95 8.29 16.87
C ASN A 209 -6.95 8.87 15.87
N PHE A 210 -6.81 8.26 14.69
CA PHE A 210 -5.98 8.81 13.61
C PHE A 210 -6.52 10.14 13.10
N VAL A 211 -7.83 10.26 12.88
CA VAL A 211 -8.48 11.50 12.45
C VAL A 211 -8.37 12.58 13.52
N ASP A 212 -8.55 12.25 14.79
CA ASP A 212 -8.36 13.19 15.90
C ASP A 212 -6.90 13.67 15.98
N LYS A 213 -5.94 12.77 15.75
CA LYS A 213 -4.52 13.13 15.68
C LYS A 213 -4.23 14.09 14.53
N LEU A 214 -4.77 13.80 13.34
CA LEU A 214 -4.67 14.71 12.19
C LEU A 214 -5.29 16.07 12.50
N ARG A 215 -6.46 16.11 13.16
CA ARG A 215 -7.15 17.34 13.54
C ARG A 215 -6.32 18.19 14.51
N ASN A 216 -5.69 17.55 15.49
CA ASN A 216 -4.84 18.23 16.46
C ASN A 216 -3.57 18.82 15.81
N MET A 217 -2.95 18.08 14.89
CA MET A 217 -1.73 18.52 14.20
C MET A 217 -2.03 19.55 13.09
N TYR A 218 -3.18 19.46 12.42
CA TYR A 218 -3.52 20.28 11.26
C TYR A 218 -4.99 20.77 11.30
N PRO A 219 -5.36 21.66 12.24
CA PRO A 219 -6.74 22.04 12.52
C PRO A 219 -7.46 22.77 11.37
N ASN A 220 -6.73 23.28 10.37
CA ASN A 220 -7.28 24.06 9.26
C ASN A 220 -7.94 23.21 8.15
N PHE A 221 -7.90 21.88 8.26
CA PHE A 221 -8.52 20.95 7.33
C PHE A 221 -9.97 20.63 7.70
N LYS A 222 -10.73 20.09 6.74
CA LYS A 222 -12.16 19.81 6.90
C LYS A 222 -12.37 18.35 7.25
N TYR A 223 -12.12 17.97 8.50
CA TYR A 223 -12.33 16.60 8.96
C TYR A 223 -13.81 16.26 9.12
N ARG A 224 -14.16 14.98 8.90
CA ARG A 224 -15.44 14.40 9.29
C ARG A 224 -15.30 13.70 10.64
N THR A 225 -16.41 13.59 11.37
CA THR A 225 -16.47 13.03 12.74
C THR A 225 -17.48 11.90 12.88
N THR A 226 -18.15 11.52 11.80
CA THR A 226 -19.11 10.41 11.81
C THR A 226 -18.38 9.10 11.58
N PHE A 227 -18.45 8.21 12.56
CA PHE A 227 -17.85 6.88 12.49
C PHE A 227 -18.91 5.80 12.66
N ILE A 228 -18.81 4.73 11.88
CA ILE A 228 -19.59 3.51 12.03
C ILE A 228 -18.67 2.45 12.63
N GLU A 229 -19.00 1.92 13.80
CA GLU A 229 -18.29 0.76 14.35
C GLU A 229 -18.55 -0.46 13.48
N VAL A 230 -17.49 -1.17 13.14
CA VAL A 230 -17.53 -2.38 12.32
C VAL A 230 -17.01 -3.56 13.12
N GLU A 231 -17.51 -4.77 12.85
CA GLU A 231 -16.98 -5.96 13.49
C GLU A 231 -15.55 -6.20 12.99
N GLU A 232 -14.59 -6.04 13.90
CA GLU A 232 -13.18 -5.99 13.53
C GLU A 232 -12.56 -7.38 13.44
N LEU A 233 -11.73 -7.51 12.41
CA LEU A 233 -10.51 -8.30 12.48
C LEU A 233 -9.50 -7.50 13.31
N ASP A 234 -9.48 -7.68 14.64
CA ASP A 234 -8.46 -7.09 15.53
C ASP A 234 -7.10 -7.79 15.32
N ASN A 235 -6.62 -7.71 14.08
CA ASN A 235 -5.47 -8.46 13.60
C ASN A 235 -4.22 -7.65 13.88
N ARG A 236 -3.84 -7.59 15.16
CA ARG A 236 -2.58 -6.98 15.60
C ARG A 236 -1.41 -7.68 14.90
N LEU A 237 -0.59 -6.90 14.21
CA LEU A 237 0.57 -7.39 13.47
C LEU A 237 1.86 -7.28 14.29
N SER A 238 2.71 -8.29 14.23
CA SER A 238 4.05 -8.27 14.81
C SER A 238 5.10 -7.96 13.74
N SER A 239 5.92 -6.94 13.98
CA SER A 239 7.13 -6.65 13.19
C SER A 239 8.43 -7.02 13.93
N GLU A 240 8.34 -7.84 14.98
CA GLU A 240 9.49 -8.20 15.82
C GLU A 240 10.62 -8.90 15.04
N LYS A 241 10.28 -9.69 14.02
CA LYS A 241 11.28 -10.35 13.17
C LYS A 241 12.12 -9.32 12.40
N LEU A 242 11.47 -8.27 11.89
CA LEU A 242 12.14 -7.18 11.17
C LEU A 242 12.96 -6.30 12.13
N LYS A 243 12.45 -6.01 13.33
CA LYS A 243 13.18 -5.31 14.39
C LYS A 243 14.46 -6.05 14.81
N LYS A 244 14.39 -7.38 14.92
CA LYS A 244 15.58 -8.22 15.21
C LYS A 244 16.65 -8.17 14.12
N LEU A 245 16.31 -7.82 12.87
CA LEU A 245 17.30 -7.54 11.82
C LEU A 245 17.97 -6.16 11.95
N GLY A 246 17.55 -5.34 12.91
CA GLY A 246 18.06 -3.99 13.14
C GLY A 246 17.21 -2.88 12.54
N TRP A 247 15.98 -3.17 12.09
CA TRP A 247 15.05 -2.17 11.60
C TRP A 247 14.60 -1.22 12.71
N LYS A 248 14.47 0.07 12.38
CA LYS A 248 14.05 1.13 13.28
C LYS A 248 12.96 1.94 12.62
N GLU A 249 11.81 2.05 13.29
CA GLU A 249 10.70 2.86 12.82
C GLU A 249 10.82 4.33 13.24
N ARG A 250 10.31 5.21 12.38
CA ARG A 250 10.01 6.62 12.71
C ARG A 250 8.73 6.68 13.53
N THR A 251 8.54 7.77 14.26
CA THR A 251 7.30 7.98 15.03
C THR A 251 6.11 8.20 14.11
N LEU A 252 4.90 7.90 14.59
CA LEU A 252 3.67 8.16 13.84
C LEU A 252 3.51 9.66 13.53
N ASP A 253 3.91 10.52 14.47
CA ASP A 253 3.85 11.98 14.35
C ASP A 253 4.73 12.48 13.21
N GLU A 254 5.97 12.00 13.10
CA GLU A 254 6.88 12.33 12.01
C GLU A 254 6.33 11.85 10.66
N CYS A 255 5.82 10.62 10.60
CA CYS A 255 5.24 10.05 9.37
C CYS A 255 4.02 10.86 8.90
N ILE A 256 3.11 11.19 9.81
CA ILE A 256 1.96 12.05 9.51
C ILE A 256 2.43 13.43 9.05
N ALA A 257 3.36 14.04 9.79
CA ALA A 257 3.78 15.40 9.53
C ALA A 257 4.41 15.54 8.14
N ASP A 258 5.38 14.68 7.83
CA ASP A 258 6.08 14.70 6.55
C ASP A 258 5.14 14.36 5.38
N SER A 259 4.15 13.48 5.59
CA SER A 259 3.12 13.18 4.60
C SER A 259 2.27 14.41 4.27
N VAL A 260 1.70 15.06 5.29
CA VAL A 260 0.77 16.18 5.13
C VAL A 260 1.50 17.41 4.59
N GLU A 261 2.69 17.73 5.10
CA GLU A 261 3.50 18.84 4.63
C GLU A 261 3.93 18.66 3.16
N HIS A 262 4.31 17.43 2.78
CA HIS A 262 4.59 17.12 1.39
C HIS A 262 3.38 17.36 0.49
N LEU A 263 2.18 16.94 0.92
CA LEU A 263 0.93 17.15 0.19
C LEU A 263 0.57 18.64 0.07
N ILE A 264 0.78 19.44 1.12
CA ILE A 264 0.57 20.90 1.09
C ILE A 264 1.53 21.54 0.09
N LYS A 265 2.83 21.23 0.18
CA LYS A 265 3.89 21.78 -0.67
C LYS A 265 3.67 21.43 -2.15
N THR A 266 3.31 20.19 -2.45
CA THR A 266 3.08 19.74 -3.83
C THR A 266 1.71 20.15 -4.36
N GLY A 267 0.67 20.20 -3.52
CA GLY A 267 -0.66 20.70 -3.87
C GLY A 267 -0.65 22.18 -4.28
N GLY A 268 0.14 23.01 -3.60
CA GLY A 268 0.35 24.42 -3.97
C GLY A 268 1.03 24.61 -5.33
N LYS A 269 2.03 23.77 -5.64
CA LYS A 269 2.68 23.75 -6.97
C LYS A 269 1.75 23.23 -8.07
N ARG A 270 0.93 22.22 -7.78
CA ARG A 270 -0.06 21.69 -8.72
C ARG A 270 -1.14 22.73 -9.00
N ARG A 271 -1.70 23.45 -8.03
CA ARG A 271 -2.65 24.55 -8.31
C ARG A 271 -2.10 25.60 -9.31
N LYS A 272 -0.81 25.94 -9.24
CA LYS A 272 -0.16 26.85 -10.23
C LYS A 272 -0.02 26.20 -11.61
N ALA A 273 0.43 24.95 -11.70
CA ALA A 273 0.54 24.22 -12.97
C ALA A 273 -0.82 23.99 -13.64
N TRP A 274 -1.88 23.78 -12.85
CA TRP A 274 -3.25 23.63 -13.34
C TRP A 274 -3.84 24.97 -13.79
N LYS A 275 -3.56 26.09 -13.11
CA LYS A 275 -3.89 27.44 -13.60
C LYS A 275 -3.18 27.74 -14.93
N LEU A 276 -1.89 27.40 -15.05
CA LEU A 276 -1.13 27.58 -16.29
C LEU A 276 -1.69 26.73 -17.44
N LYS A 277 -2.02 25.45 -17.21
CA LYS A 277 -2.65 24.58 -18.22
C LYS A 277 -4.06 25.02 -18.58
N ALA A 278 -4.86 25.47 -17.61
CA ALA A 278 -6.20 26.02 -17.87
C ALA A 278 -6.14 27.32 -18.68
N VAL A 279 -5.15 28.19 -18.43
CA VAL A 279 -4.90 29.40 -19.24
C VAL A 279 -4.46 29.06 -20.67
N TRP A 280 -3.64 28.02 -20.84
CA TRP A 280 -3.25 27.52 -22.16
C TRP A 280 -4.40 26.85 -22.93
N ALA A 281 -5.23 26.05 -22.26
CA ALA A 281 -6.42 25.44 -22.84
C ALA A 281 -7.44 26.49 -23.28
N LYS A 282 -7.67 27.54 -22.47
CA LYS A 282 -8.58 28.65 -22.81
C LYS A 282 -8.12 29.47 -24.00
N LYS A 283 -6.81 29.56 -24.25
CA LYS A 283 -6.24 30.22 -25.46
C LYS A 283 -6.41 29.36 -26.71
N MET A 284 -6.37 28.03 -26.61
CA MET A 284 -6.62 27.15 -27.76
C MET A 284 -8.10 27.14 -28.19
N THR A 285 -9.04 27.31 -27.25
CA THR A 285 -10.48 27.37 -27.57
C THR A 285 -10.91 28.69 -28.21
N GLN A 286 -10.01 29.68 -28.33
CA GLN A 286 -10.27 30.95 -29.05
C GLN A 286 -9.61 31.00 -30.43
N MET A 287 -8.94 29.92 -30.84
CA MET A 287 -8.27 29.78 -32.15
C MET A 287 -8.86 28.65 -33.01
N ILE A 288 -10.06 28.17 -32.68
CA ILE A 288 -10.90 27.30 -33.50
C ILE A 288 -12.28 27.96 -33.56
#